data_AF-A0A2V9J7E3-F1
#
_entry.id   AF-A0A2V9J7E3-F1
#
_cell.length_a   1.000
_cell.length_b   1.000
_cell.length_c   1.000
_cell.angle_alpha   90.00
_cell.angle_beta   90.00
_cell.angle_gamma   90.00
#
_symmetry.space_group_name_H-M   'P 1'
#
loop_
_entity.id
_entity.type
_entity.pdbx_description
1 polymer ?
#
loop_
_entity_poly.entity_id
_entity_poly.type
_entity_poly.pdbx_seq_one_letter_code
_entity_poly.pdbx_strand_id
1 'polypeptide(L)'
;MFKKIAILLVAALWTLGIQPVSSAAQPPTRSRTSATRTSRGRALIVRNASARRVRRHRRRVTRWSPWHVGSFGNPADGDDPSGEDPVVREVALQALGRWNGSVVVVDPNSGRVLSIVNQKLALSGAFTPCSTFKPVVALAALKEGIISPETKLRVFGRNRMNVTDALAHSNNMFFAKLGEMLGFHRVSEYAHEFGLGERAGLNIADESAGRFPPEPPKVGGVGLLTSFGQDIEITSLQLASIVSAIANGGTLYYLQYPRTPEEAAHFEPRVRRQLDDLEDYFPDVKQGMA
;
A
#
# COMPACT_ATOMS: atom_id res chain seq x y z
N MET A 1 -4.05 43.29 1.42
CA MET A 1 -2.66 43.58 1.85
C MET A 1 -2.07 42.27 2.35
N PHE A 2 -1.22 41.65 1.53
CA PHE A 2 -0.63 40.32 1.74
C PHE A 2 0.25 40.27 3.00
N LYS A 3 0.15 39.19 3.79
CA LYS A 3 1.26 38.73 4.61
C LYS A 3 1.49 37.23 4.39
N LYS A 4 2.66 36.97 3.80
CA LYS A 4 3.29 35.68 3.53
C LYS A 4 3.62 34.98 4.85
N ILE A 5 3.34 33.69 4.94
CA ILE A 5 3.87 32.81 6.00
C ILE A 5 5.04 32.04 5.38
N ALA A 6 6.22 32.23 5.98
CA ALA A 6 7.46 31.56 5.63
C ALA A 6 7.60 30.26 6.43
N ILE A 7 8.12 29.25 5.73
CA ILE A 7 8.52 27.93 6.20
C ILE A 7 9.76 28.05 7.09
N LEU A 8 9.80 27.37 8.24
CA LEU A 8 11.04 27.12 8.98
C LEU A 8 11.13 25.65 9.42
N LEU A 9 12.12 24.96 8.87
CA LEU A 9 12.64 23.64 9.25
C LEU A 9 13.41 23.75 10.57
N VAL A 10 13.14 22.85 11.53
CA VAL A 10 14.01 22.66 12.71
C VAL A 10 14.29 21.17 12.88
N ALA A 11 15.55 20.80 12.72
CA ALA A 11 16.12 19.50 13.05
C ALA A 11 16.61 19.52 14.51
N ALA A 12 16.32 18.48 15.28
CA ALA A 12 16.82 18.29 16.64
C ALA A 12 17.78 17.09 16.69
N LEU A 13 19.07 17.37 16.90
CA LEU A 13 20.08 16.41 17.34
C LEU A 13 19.96 16.22 18.86
N TRP A 14 20.04 14.98 19.32
CA TRP A 14 20.23 14.64 20.74
C TRP A 14 21.54 13.88 20.92
N THR A 15 22.41 14.41 21.78
CA THR A 15 23.63 13.81 22.29
C THR A 15 23.41 13.33 23.73
N LEU A 16 23.77 12.08 24.02
CA LEU A 16 23.94 11.50 25.36
C LEU A 16 25.20 10.61 25.23
N GLY A 17 26.27 10.74 26.00
CA GLY A 17 26.34 10.95 27.45
C GLY A 17 26.98 9.69 28.05
N ILE A 18 28.31 9.58 27.98
CA ILE A 18 29.12 8.46 28.47
C ILE A 18 29.41 8.67 29.96
N GLN A 19 29.22 7.65 30.82
CA GLN A 19 30.13 7.15 31.88
C GLN A 19 29.58 5.82 32.46
N PRO A 20 30.45 4.87 32.86
CA PRO A 20 30.68 4.70 34.31
C PRO A 20 32.10 4.24 34.76
N VAL A 21 32.54 4.85 35.87
CA VAL A 21 33.18 4.39 37.12
C VAL A 21 33.85 2.98 37.24
N SER A 22 35.16 2.97 37.56
CA SER A 22 35.96 2.28 38.63
C SER A 22 35.40 0.99 39.31
N SER A 23 36.12 -0.04 39.81
CA SER A 23 37.52 -0.54 39.90
C SER A 23 37.48 -1.88 40.68
N ALA A 24 38.51 -2.72 40.49
CA ALA A 24 39.14 -3.65 41.46
C ALA A 24 38.88 -5.19 41.44
N ALA A 25 40.03 -5.87 41.51
CA ALA A 25 40.38 -7.14 42.19
C ALA A 25 40.53 -8.44 41.36
N GLN A 26 41.78 -8.84 41.16
CA GLN A 26 42.25 -10.21 40.83
C GLN A 26 42.55 -11.00 42.12
N PRO A 27 42.46 -12.35 42.10
CA PRO A 27 43.22 -13.22 43.01
C PRO A 27 44.38 -13.97 42.32
N PRO A 28 45.37 -14.48 43.09
CA PRO A 28 46.71 -14.80 42.59
C PRO A 28 46.98 -16.30 42.30
N THR A 29 48.20 -16.48 41.82
CA THR A 29 48.93 -17.62 41.26
C THR A 29 49.12 -18.87 42.12
N ARG A 30 49.31 -20.02 41.44
CA ARG A 30 50.14 -21.16 41.91
C ARG A 30 50.97 -21.76 40.77
N SER A 31 52.17 -22.19 41.13
CA SER A 31 53.34 -22.49 40.29
C SER A 31 53.73 -23.98 40.25
N ARG A 32 54.68 -24.28 39.33
CA ARG A 32 55.62 -25.45 39.22
C ARG A 32 55.13 -26.56 38.28
N THR A 33 55.94 -27.16 37.38
CA THR A 33 57.41 -27.37 37.37
C THR A 33 57.95 -27.67 35.97
N SER A 34 59.26 -27.50 35.81
CA SER A 34 60.17 -27.59 34.65
C SER A 34 60.51 -29.00 34.13
N ALA A 35 60.88 -29.11 32.84
CA ALA A 35 62.09 -29.84 32.38
C ALA A 35 62.47 -29.53 30.91
N THR A 36 63.73 -29.11 30.72
CA THR A 36 64.58 -29.08 29.51
C THR A 36 64.59 -30.41 28.73
N ARG A 37 64.90 -30.55 27.43
CA ARG A 37 66.08 -30.05 26.69
C ARG A 37 66.00 -30.45 25.20
N THR A 38 66.88 -29.82 24.41
CA THR A 38 67.52 -30.23 23.14
C THR A 38 66.93 -29.79 21.80
N SER A 39 67.69 -28.86 21.23
CA SER A 39 67.81 -28.45 19.84
C SER A 39 68.33 -29.57 18.94
N ARG A 40 67.84 -29.59 17.69
CA ARG A 40 68.64 -29.91 16.50
C ARG A 40 68.03 -29.17 15.32
N GLY A 41 68.77 -28.19 14.82
CA GLY A 41 68.41 -27.46 13.61
C GLY A 41 68.49 -28.34 12.37
N ARG A 42 67.65 -28.05 11.37
CA ARG A 42 67.90 -28.42 9.99
C ARG A 42 67.21 -27.43 9.04
N ALA A 43 68.09 -26.70 8.35
CA ALA A 43 68.03 -26.21 6.97
C ALA A 43 66.71 -25.59 6.45
N LEU A 44 66.83 -24.30 6.15
CA LEU A 44 65.99 -23.53 5.22
C LEU A 44 65.82 -24.28 3.89
N ILE A 45 64.57 -24.60 3.54
CA ILE A 45 64.17 -24.90 2.17
C ILE A 45 63.31 -23.72 1.71
N VAL A 46 63.91 -22.85 0.90
CA VAL A 46 63.18 -21.82 0.15
C VAL A 46 62.41 -22.53 -0.96
N ARG A 47 61.09 -22.68 -0.79
CA ARG A 47 60.19 -23.05 -1.88
C ARG A 47 59.58 -21.78 -2.47
N ASN A 48 60.09 -21.38 -3.64
CA ASN A 48 59.44 -20.41 -4.52
C ASN A 48 58.13 -21.04 -5.05
N ALA A 49 57.02 -20.81 -4.35
CA ALA A 49 55.70 -21.10 -4.88
C ALA A 49 55.19 -19.87 -5.65
N SER A 50 55.34 -19.90 -6.97
CA SER A 50 54.68 -18.97 -7.89
C SER A 50 53.17 -19.20 -7.85
N ALA A 51 52.48 -18.47 -6.97
CA ALA A 51 51.03 -18.50 -6.85
C ALA A 51 50.38 -17.90 -8.11
N ARG A 52 49.93 -18.77 -9.00
CA ARG A 52 49.17 -18.42 -10.21
C ARG A 52 47.82 -17.84 -9.79
N ARG A 53 47.68 -16.51 -9.84
CA ARG A 53 46.47 -15.77 -9.45
C ARG A 53 45.36 -16.01 -10.48
N VAL A 54 44.54 -17.04 -10.26
CA VAL A 54 43.34 -17.28 -11.09
C VAL A 54 42.34 -16.15 -10.82
N ARG A 55 42.17 -15.24 -11.79
CA ARG A 55 41.08 -14.26 -11.79
C ARG A 55 39.76 -15.02 -11.81
N ARG A 56 39.11 -15.17 -10.66
CA ARG A 56 37.71 -15.59 -10.59
C ARG A 56 36.87 -14.50 -11.23
N HIS A 57 36.44 -14.71 -12.48
CA HIS A 57 35.34 -13.95 -13.05
C HIS A 57 34.11 -14.19 -12.16
N ARG A 58 33.74 -13.19 -11.35
CA ARG A 58 32.41 -13.15 -10.74
C ARG A 58 31.43 -13.08 -11.90
N ARG A 59 30.80 -14.21 -12.24
CA ARG A 59 29.59 -14.18 -13.07
C ARG A 59 28.63 -13.23 -12.37
N ARG A 60 28.31 -12.09 -13.03
CA ARG A 60 27.18 -11.28 -12.62
C ARG A 60 25.98 -12.22 -12.72
N VAL A 61 25.47 -12.65 -11.57
CA VAL A 61 24.13 -13.21 -11.49
C VAL A 61 23.23 -12.03 -11.81
N THR A 62 22.79 -11.93 -13.06
CA THR A 62 21.67 -11.05 -13.41
C THR A 62 20.51 -11.55 -12.58
N ARG A 63 20.09 -10.73 -11.61
CA ARG A 63 18.89 -10.98 -10.83
C ARG A 63 17.76 -11.09 -11.84
N TRP A 64 17.25 -12.29 -12.04
CA TRP A 64 16.09 -12.51 -12.90
C TRP A 64 14.96 -11.65 -12.34
N SER A 65 14.59 -10.61 -13.08
CA SER A 65 13.37 -9.86 -12.83
C SER A 65 12.29 -10.56 -13.63
N PRO A 66 11.20 -11.06 -13.01
CA PRO A 66 10.05 -11.59 -13.75
C PRO A 66 9.42 -10.52 -14.64
N TRP A 67 9.69 -9.25 -14.34
CA TRP A 67 9.11 -8.08 -14.99
C TRP A 67 9.99 -7.66 -16.16
N HIS A 68 9.46 -7.84 -17.37
CA HIS A 68 10.08 -7.48 -18.65
C HIS A 68 9.66 -6.09 -19.14
N VAL A 69 8.71 -5.45 -18.45
CA VAL A 69 8.25 -4.09 -18.72
C VAL A 69 9.10 -3.15 -17.88
N GLY A 70 9.81 -2.21 -18.52
CA GLY A 70 10.55 -1.19 -17.78
C GLY A 70 9.57 -0.39 -16.91
N SER A 71 9.91 -0.12 -15.65
CA SER A 71 9.06 0.68 -14.73
C SER A 71 8.83 2.13 -15.16
N PHE A 72 9.44 2.52 -16.29
CA PHE A 72 9.53 3.87 -16.78
C PHE A 72 8.90 3.99 -18.18
N GLY A 73 8.05 4.98 -18.37
CA GLY A 73 7.36 5.27 -19.63
C GLY A 73 6.72 6.67 -19.62
N ASN A 74 6.15 7.09 -20.74
CA ASN A 74 5.22 8.22 -20.75
C ASN A 74 3.83 7.69 -20.37
N PRO A 75 3.34 7.93 -19.15
CA PRO A 75 2.07 7.37 -18.72
C PRO A 75 0.86 7.95 -19.46
N ALA A 76 1.03 9.11 -20.12
CA ALA A 76 -0.03 9.75 -20.90
C ALA A 76 -0.05 9.35 -22.37
N ASP A 77 0.81 8.41 -22.77
CA ASP A 77 0.87 7.98 -24.16
C ASP A 77 -0.44 7.31 -24.57
N GLY A 78 -1.12 7.89 -25.56
CA GLY A 78 -2.43 7.44 -26.04
C GLY A 78 -3.63 7.94 -25.23
N ASP A 79 -3.44 8.79 -24.23
CA ASP A 79 -4.56 9.47 -23.55
C ASP A 79 -5.19 10.54 -24.45
N ASP A 80 -6.52 10.68 -24.38
CA ASP A 80 -7.24 11.84 -24.90
C ASP A 80 -7.61 12.76 -23.71
N PRO A 81 -7.03 13.96 -23.56
CA PRO A 81 -7.31 14.85 -22.44
C PRO A 81 -8.60 15.68 -22.60
N SER A 82 -9.35 15.50 -23.69
CA SER A 82 -10.53 16.32 -23.98
C SER A 82 -11.57 16.27 -22.85
N GLY A 83 -12.04 17.44 -22.41
CA GLY A 83 -13.02 17.59 -21.33
C GLY A 83 -12.46 17.51 -19.90
N GLU A 84 -11.20 17.13 -19.73
CA GLU A 84 -10.53 17.13 -18.42
C GLU A 84 -10.20 18.54 -17.93
N ASP A 85 -10.03 18.68 -16.61
CA ASP A 85 -9.45 19.88 -16.02
C ASP A 85 -7.93 19.93 -16.31
N PRO A 86 -7.44 20.93 -17.07
CA PRO A 86 -6.04 20.97 -17.49
C PRO A 86 -5.07 21.18 -16.31
N VAL A 87 -5.50 21.88 -15.26
CA VAL A 87 -4.68 22.12 -14.07
C VAL A 87 -4.55 20.84 -13.27
N VAL A 88 -5.67 20.14 -13.04
CA VAL A 88 -5.66 18.84 -12.34
C VAL A 88 -4.85 17.82 -13.13
N ARG A 89 -5.01 17.77 -14.46
CA ARG A 89 -4.24 16.86 -15.31
C ARG A 89 -2.74 17.12 -15.22
N GLU A 90 -2.32 18.38 -15.30
CA GLU A 90 -0.90 18.74 -15.17
C GLU A 90 -0.32 18.24 -13.84
N VAL A 91 -1.02 18.48 -12.73
CA VAL A 91 -0.60 18.02 -11.40
C VAL A 91 -0.54 16.49 -11.35
N ALA A 92 -1.53 15.78 -11.90
CA ALA A 92 -1.56 14.32 -11.94
C ALA A 92 -0.38 13.75 -12.76
N LEU A 93 -0.06 14.35 -13.91
CA LEU A 93 1.09 13.99 -14.74
C LEU A 93 2.41 14.21 -14.00
N GLN A 94 2.56 15.35 -13.34
CA GLN A 94 3.76 15.66 -12.56
C GLN A 94 3.93 14.70 -11.38
N ALA A 95 2.83 14.36 -10.70
CA ALA A 95 2.83 13.44 -9.56
C ALA A 95 3.21 12.01 -9.98
N LEU A 96 2.66 11.52 -11.09
CA LEU A 96 3.00 10.20 -11.63
C LEU A 96 4.40 10.19 -12.28
N GLY A 97 4.80 11.31 -12.86
CA GLY A 97 6.10 11.52 -13.48
C GLY A 97 6.37 10.50 -14.59
N ARG A 98 7.43 9.72 -14.41
CA ARG A 98 7.89 8.71 -15.37
C ARG A 98 7.43 7.30 -15.02
N TRP A 99 6.68 7.11 -13.94
CA TRP A 99 6.33 5.78 -13.45
C TRP A 99 5.20 5.18 -14.27
N ASN A 100 5.29 3.88 -14.54
CA ASN A 100 4.15 3.15 -15.08
C ASN A 100 3.06 3.04 -14.02
N GLY A 101 1.90 3.60 -14.30
CA GLY A 101 0.74 3.59 -13.43
C GLY A 101 -0.36 4.44 -14.02
N SER A 102 -1.43 4.62 -13.26
CA SER A 102 -2.53 5.50 -13.60
C SER A 102 -2.88 6.37 -12.40
N VAL A 103 -3.37 7.58 -12.68
CA VAL A 103 -3.94 8.48 -11.68
C VAL A 103 -5.35 8.82 -12.14
N VAL A 104 -6.32 8.60 -11.25
CA VAL A 104 -7.71 9.00 -11.46
C VAL A 104 -8.04 10.04 -10.39
N VAL A 105 -8.53 11.21 -10.83
CA VAL A 105 -8.94 12.29 -9.92
C VAL A 105 -10.44 12.49 -10.08
N VAL A 106 -11.16 12.39 -8.96
CA VAL A 106 -12.63 12.48 -8.88
C VAL A 106 -12.99 13.53 -7.83
N ASP A 107 -14.00 14.35 -8.11
CA ASP A 107 -14.67 15.12 -7.08
C ASP A 107 -15.60 14.19 -6.27
N PRO A 108 -15.29 13.94 -4.98
CA PRO A 108 -16.01 12.96 -4.19
C PRO A 108 -17.47 13.35 -3.96
N ASN A 109 -17.82 14.64 -4.02
CA ASN A 109 -19.18 15.10 -3.73
C ASN A 109 -20.11 15.09 -4.94
N SER A 110 -19.59 14.78 -6.13
CA SER A 110 -20.37 14.77 -7.38
C SER A 110 -20.17 13.53 -8.24
N GLY A 111 -19.09 12.78 -8.03
CA GLY A 111 -18.69 11.67 -8.93
C GLY A 111 -18.10 12.16 -10.26
N ARG A 112 -17.87 13.47 -10.42
CA ARG A 112 -17.23 14.01 -11.63
C ARG A 112 -15.77 13.58 -11.68
N VAL A 113 -15.39 12.90 -12.76
CA VAL A 113 -14.00 12.65 -13.08
C VAL A 113 -13.38 13.95 -13.60
N LEU A 114 -12.35 14.44 -12.91
CA LEU A 114 -11.64 15.67 -13.24
C LEU A 114 -10.48 15.41 -14.21
N SER A 115 -9.77 14.30 -14.04
CA SER A 115 -8.71 13.87 -14.95
C SER A 115 -8.38 12.40 -14.76
N ILE A 116 -7.98 11.73 -15.85
CA ILE A 116 -7.41 10.39 -15.85
C ILE A 116 -6.07 10.41 -16.61
N VAL A 117 -4.99 10.03 -15.93
CA VAL A 117 -3.69 9.76 -16.54
C VAL A 117 -3.54 8.27 -16.75
N ASN A 118 -3.10 7.86 -17.94
CA ASN A 118 -3.06 6.46 -18.38
C ASN A 118 -4.46 5.84 -18.41
N GLN A 119 -5.31 6.38 -19.30
CA GLN A 119 -6.71 6.00 -19.46
C GLN A 119 -6.88 4.52 -19.77
N LYS A 120 -6.02 3.96 -20.63
CA LYS A 120 -6.06 2.53 -20.95
C LYS A 120 -5.96 1.65 -19.70
N LEU A 121 -5.02 1.96 -18.81
CA LEU A 121 -4.85 1.23 -17.55
C LEU A 121 -5.99 1.54 -16.59
N ALA A 122 -6.41 2.80 -16.47
CA ALA A 122 -7.47 3.22 -15.54
C ALA A 122 -8.83 2.54 -15.82
N LEU A 123 -9.19 2.45 -17.10
CA LEU A 123 -10.49 1.99 -17.57
C LEU A 123 -10.57 0.46 -17.63
N SER A 124 -9.54 -0.18 -18.20
CA SER A 124 -9.57 -1.62 -18.52
C SER A 124 -8.63 -2.48 -17.69
N GLY A 125 -7.59 -1.87 -17.09
CA GLY A 125 -6.54 -2.58 -16.37
C GLY A 125 -6.95 -2.92 -14.94
N ALA A 126 -7.69 -4.02 -14.76
CA ALA A 126 -7.99 -4.52 -13.44
C ALA A 126 -6.73 -5.09 -12.75
N PHE A 127 -6.60 -4.86 -11.45
CA PHE A 127 -5.45 -5.31 -10.64
C PHE A 127 -5.90 -5.75 -9.24
N THR A 128 -5.04 -6.48 -8.54
CA THR A 128 -5.29 -6.85 -7.14
C THR A 128 -5.18 -5.62 -6.23
N PRO A 129 -6.23 -5.23 -5.48
CA PRO A 129 -6.24 -4.00 -4.67
C PRO A 129 -5.20 -3.99 -3.53
N CYS A 130 -4.69 -5.15 -3.15
CA CYS A 130 -3.82 -5.29 -1.98
C CYS A 130 -4.47 -4.66 -0.74
N SER A 131 -3.72 -3.82 -0.02
CA SER A 131 -4.19 -3.20 1.21
C SER A 131 -5.23 -2.10 1.02
N THR A 132 -5.51 -1.68 -0.21
CA THR A 132 -6.53 -0.64 -0.47
C THR A 132 -7.96 -1.14 -0.26
N PHE A 133 -8.17 -2.46 -0.11
CA PHE A 133 -9.47 -3.05 0.24
C PHE A 133 -9.77 -3.03 1.76
N LYS A 134 -8.75 -2.83 2.60
CA LYS A 134 -8.87 -2.86 4.07
C LYS A 134 -9.90 -1.88 4.66
N PRO A 135 -10.07 -0.64 4.13
CA PRO A 135 -11.12 0.25 4.62
C PRO A 135 -12.52 -0.33 4.52
N VAL A 136 -12.85 -1.04 3.43
CA VAL A 136 -14.15 -1.72 3.26
C VAL A 136 -14.34 -2.79 4.35
N VAL A 137 -13.31 -3.59 4.61
CA VAL A 137 -13.32 -4.63 5.66
C VAL A 137 -13.45 -4.02 7.06
N ALA A 138 -12.79 -2.88 7.32
CA ALA A 138 -12.89 -2.16 8.58
C ALA A 138 -14.31 -1.65 8.84
N LEU A 139 -14.93 -1.01 7.83
CA LEU A 139 -16.31 -0.52 7.91
C LEU A 139 -17.28 -1.68 8.17
N ALA A 140 -17.16 -2.77 7.42
CA ALA A 140 -17.97 -3.97 7.62
C ALA A 140 -17.85 -4.52 9.05
N ALA A 141 -16.62 -4.62 9.59
CA ALA A 141 -16.40 -5.17 10.92
C ALA A 141 -16.92 -4.28 12.05
N LEU A 142 -16.84 -2.95 11.89
CA LEU A 142 -17.42 -1.99 12.83
C LEU A 142 -18.96 -2.04 12.78
N LYS A 143 -19.52 -2.05 11.57
CA LYS A 143 -20.97 -2.09 11.33
C LYS A 143 -21.62 -3.35 11.90
N GLU A 144 -21.02 -4.50 11.64
CA GLU A 144 -21.51 -5.80 12.13
C GLU A 144 -21.28 -6.01 13.64
N GLY A 145 -20.68 -5.04 14.34
CA GLY A 145 -20.38 -5.14 15.77
C GLY A 145 -19.33 -6.20 16.10
N ILE A 146 -18.54 -6.65 15.11
CA ILE A 146 -17.43 -7.60 15.31
C ILE A 146 -16.32 -6.96 16.14
N ILE A 147 -16.13 -5.65 15.95
CA ILE A 147 -15.23 -4.81 16.72
C ILE A 147 -15.88 -3.47 17.06
N SER A 148 -15.34 -2.79 18.07
CA SER A 148 -15.50 -1.37 18.33
C SER A 148 -14.19 -0.64 17.96
N PRO A 149 -14.19 0.70 17.84
CA PRO A 149 -12.97 1.47 17.61
C PRO A 149 -11.87 1.21 18.65
N GLU A 150 -12.24 0.82 19.87
CA GLU A 150 -11.32 0.51 20.97
C GLU A 150 -10.90 -0.96 21.02
N THR A 151 -11.55 -1.85 20.25
CA THR A 151 -11.25 -3.29 20.28
C THR A 151 -9.82 -3.55 19.81
N LYS A 152 -8.99 -4.03 20.75
CA LYS A 152 -7.58 -4.36 20.50
C LYS A 152 -7.37 -5.84 20.18
N LEU A 153 -7.12 -6.16 18.91
CA LEU A 153 -6.78 -7.52 18.48
C LEU A 153 -5.28 -7.76 18.57
N ARG A 154 -4.89 -8.99 18.94
CA ARG A 154 -3.48 -9.41 18.96
C ARG A 154 -2.97 -9.63 17.55
N VAL A 155 -1.94 -8.89 17.13
CA VAL A 155 -1.35 -8.98 15.79
C VAL A 155 -0.10 -9.87 15.76
N PHE A 156 0.89 -9.60 16.63
CA PHE A 156 2.14 -10.35 16.70
C PHE A 156 2.70 -10.34 18.12
N GLY A 157 3.11 -11.50 18.64
CA GLY A 157 3.61 -11.62 20.02
C GLY A 157 2.61 -11.06 21.04
N ARG A 158 3.06 -10.09 21.85
CA ARG A 158 2.22 -9.37 22.83
C ARG A 158 1.60 -8.08 22.26
N ASN A 159 1.93 -7.70 21.03
CA ASN A 159 1.43 -6.47 20.43
C ASN A 159 -0.04 -6.62 20.05
N ARG A 160 -0.82 -5.60 20.40
CA ARG A 160 -2.23 -5.46 20.04
C ARG A 160 -2.43 -4.11 19.36
N MET A 161 -3.35 -4.07 18.40
CA MET A 161 -3.72 -2.87 17.65
C MET A 161 -5.24 -2.76 17.63
N ASN A 162 -5.76 -1.53 17.63
CA ASN A 162 -7.15 -1.30 17.25
C ASN A 162 -7.27 -1.09 15.74
N VAL A 163 -8.49 -0.85 15.25
CA VAL A 163 -8.74 -0.71 13.81
C VAL A 163 -8.03 0.50 13.20
N THR A 164 -7.97 1.62 13.92
CA THR A 164 -7.28 2.84 13.49
C THR A 164 -5.78 2.60 13.30
N ASP A 165 -5.10 2.04 14.31
CA ASP A 165 -3.68 1.69 14.24
C ASP A 165 -3.41 0.64 13.15
N ALA A 166 -4.32 -0.32 13.01
CA ALA A 166 -4.20 -1.38 12.02
C ALA A 166 -4.33 -0.86 10.58
N LEU A 167 -5.22 0.10 10.32
CA LEU A 167 -5.31 0.80 9.04
C LEU A 167 -4.04 1.61 8.78
N ALA A 168 -3.59 2.41 9.74
CA ALA A 168 -2.42 3.28 9.60
C ALA A 168 -1.13 2.49 9.32
N HIS A 169 -0.98 1.32 9.95
CA HIS A 169 0.15 0.43 9.70
C HIS A 169 -0.12 -0.66 8.67
N SER A 170 -1.30 -0.64 8.03
CA SER A 170 -1.72 -1.62 7.05
C SER A 170 -1.48 -3.07 7.52
N ASN A 171 -1.87 -3.40 8.76
CA ASN A 171 -1.48 -4.65 9.40
C ASN A 171 -2.23 -5.87 8.83
N ASN A 172 -1.55 -6.70 8.03
CA ASN A 172 -2.18 -7.85 7.38
C ASN A 172 -2.80 -8.86 8.36
N MET A 173 -2.13 -9.12 9.49
CA MET A 173 -2.62 -10.08 10.48
C MET A 173 -3.93 -9.63 11.14
N PHE A 174 -4.08 -8.32 11.38
CA PHE A 174 -5.32 -7.75 11.90
C PHE A 174 -6.48 -7.95 10.90
N PHE A 175 -6.26 -7.60 9.63
CA PHE A 175 -7.30 -7.70 8.59
C PHE A 175 -7.62 -9.13 8.17
N ALA A 176 -6.65 -10.04 8.25
CA ALA A 176 -6.91 -11.47 8.03
C ALA A 176 -7.88 -12.00 9.10
N LYS A 177 -7.63 -11.66 10.37
CA LYS A 177 -8.53 -12.04 11.48
C LYS A 177 -9.91 -11.41 11.37
N LEU A 178 -9.99 -10.12 11.01
CA LEU A 178 -11.29 -9.49 10.77
C LEU A 178 -12.07 -10.19 9.66
N GLY A 179 -11.40 -10.55 8.55
CA GLY A 179 -12.03 -11.31 7.48
C GLY A 179 -12.52 -12.68 7.94
N GLU A 180 -11.73 -13.40 8.72
CA GLU A 180 -12.15 -14.68 9.32
C GLU A 180 -13.35 -14.53 10.27
N MET A 181 -13.40 -13.47 11.07
CA MET A 181 -14.51 -13.19 11.99
C MET A 181 -15.79 -12.76 11.27
N LEU A 182 -15.67 -11.99 10.19
CA LEU A 182 -16.80 -11.61 9.34
C LEU A 182 -17.35 -12.79 8.54
N GLY A 183 -16.45 -13.61 7.99
CA GLY A 183 -16.78 -14.65 7.02
C GLY A 183 -16.98 -14.11 5.60
N PHE A 184 -16.91 -15.02 4.63
CA PHE A 184 -16.90 -14.67 3.21
C PHE A 184 -18.18 -13.93 2.76
N HIS A 185 -19.35 -14.40 3.21
CA HIS A 185 -20.64 -13.86 2.77
C HIS A 185 -20.74 -12.37 3.06
N ARG A 186 -20.51 -11.98 4.32
CA ARG A 186 -20.51 -10.58 4.74
C ARG A 186 -19.49 -9.75 3.98
N VAL A 187 -18.25 -10.25 3.87
CA VAL A 187 -17.21 -9.53 3.11
C VAL A 187 -17.64 -9.31 1.65
N SER A 188 -18.31 -10.30 1.04
CA SER A 188 -18.86 -10.20 -0.31
C SER A 188 -19.99 -9.18 -0.41
N GLU A 189 -20.91 -9.17 0.56
CA GLU A 189 -22.03 -8.21 0.62
C GLU A 189 -21.50 -6.78 0.64
N TYR A 190 -20.64 -6.44 1.60
CA TYR A 190 -20.05 -5.11 1.68
C TYR A 190 -19.20 -4.78 0.44
N ALA A 191 -18.43 -5.74 -0.10
CA ALA A 191 -17.68 -5.49 -1.34
C ALA A 191 -18.59 -5.07 -2.50
N HIS A 192 -19.73 -5.74 -2.69
CA HIS A 192 -20.70 -5.38 -3.72
C HIS A 192 -21.44 -4.08 -3.41
N GLU A 193 -21.74 -3.81 -2.15
CA GLU A 193 -22.33 -2.55 -1.70
C GLU A 193 -21.46 -1.34 -2.05
N PHE A 194 -20.13 -1.50 -1.90
CA PHE A 194 -19.12 -0.54 -2.36
C PHE A 194 -18.85 -0.56 -3.88
N GLY A 195 -19.53 -1.43 -4.64
CA GLY A 195 -19.50 -1.45 -6.10
C GLY A 195 -18.45 -2.36 -6.74
N LEU A 196 -17.76 -3.21 -5.97
CA LEU A 196 -16.83 -4.19 -6.54
C LEU A 196 -17.58 -5.22 -7.39
N GLY A 197 -17.00 -5.59 -8.53
CA GLY A 197 -17.62 -6.50 -9.51
C GLY A 197 -18.62 -5.82 -10.44
N GLU A 198 -18.83 -4.51 -10.31
CA GLU A 198 -19.68 -3.71 -11.18
C GLU A 198 -18.92 -2.51 -11.74
N ARG A 199 -19.29 -2.04 -12.95
CA ARG A 199 -18.77 -0.79 -13.50
C ARG A 199 -19.05 0.38 -12.55
N ALA A 200 -18.07 1.22 -12.29
CA ALA A 200 -18.18 2.42 -11.47
C ALA A 200 -18.73 3.61 -12.25
N GLY A 201 -18.42 3.68 -13.55
CA GLY A 201 -18.82 4.75 -14.45
C GLY A 201 -20.25 4.68 -14.96
N LEU A 202 -20.82 5.84 -15.28
CA LEU A 202 -22.05 5.98 -16.07
C LEU A 202 -21.66 6.04 -17.56
N ASN A 203 -21.78 4.90 -18.25
CA ASN A 203 -21.50 4.78 -19.69
C ASN A 203 -20.08 5.22 -20.10
N ILE A 204 -19.08 5.00 -19.24
CA ILE A 204 -17.68 5.23 -19.61
C ILE A 204 -17.25 4.10 -20.55
N ALA A 205 -16.78 4.46 -21.74
CA ALA A 205 -16.28 3.51 -22.72
C ALA A 205 -15.08 2.72 -22.18
N ASP A 206 -14.95 1.47 -22.63
CA ASP A 206 -13.84 0.56 -22.29
C ASP A 206 -13.66 0.25 -20.79
N GLU A 207 -14.62 0.64 -19.95
CA GLU A 207 -14.60 0.33 -18.52
C GLU A 207 -14.82 -1.17 -18.27
N SER A 208 -13.87 -1.76 -17.54
CA SER A 208 -14.00 -3.10 -16.96
C SER A 208 -14.73 -3.04 -15.62
N ALA A 209 -15.55 -4.05 -15.35
CA ALA A 209 -16.24 -4.22 -14.06
C ALA A 209 -15.33 -4.83 -12.97
N GLY A 210 -14.07 -5.15 -13.29
CA GLY A 210 -13.22 -5.94 -12.41
C GLY A 210 -13.82 -7.33 -12.13
N ARG A 211 -13.44 -7.91 -11.00
CA ARG A 211 -13.94 -9.21 -10.54
C ARG A 211 -13.84 -9.32 -9.02
N PHE A 212 -14.95 -9.61 -8.37
CA PHE A 212 -14.97 -10.15 -7.02
C PHE A 212 -15.22 -11.67 -7.09
N PRO A 213 -14.55 -12.51 -6.28
CA PRO A 213 -14.73 -13.95 -6.36
C PRO A 213 -16.16 -14.33 -5.94
N PRO A 214 -16.84 -15.27 -6.65
CA PRO A 214 -18.21 -15.68 -6.31
C PRO A 214 -18.29 -16.68 -5.14
N GLU A 215 -17.16 -17.29 -4.79
CA GLU A 215 -17.04 -18.31 -3.75
C GLU A 215 -15.83 -18.01 -2.86
N PRO A 216 -15.80 -18.52 -1.61
CA PRO A 216 -14.64 -18.38 -0.74
C PRO A 216 -13.35 -18.86 -1.43
N PRO A 217 -12.27 -18.07 -1.40
CA PRO A 217 -11.01 -18.47 -2.01
C PRO A 217 -10.49 -19.79 -1.44
N LYS A 218 -10.11 -20.71 -2.33
CA LYS A 218 -9.55 -22.01 -1.93
C LYS A 218 -8.17 -21.86 -1.29
N VAL A 219 -7.38 -20.90 -1.75
CA VAL A 219 -6.00 -20.65 -1.30
C VAL A 219 -6.00 -19.48 -0.33
N GLY A 220 -5.74 -19.76 0.95
CA GLY A 220 -5.63 -18.75 2.01
C GLY A 220 -6.94 -18.16 2.51
N GLY A 221 -8.07 -18.52 1.90
CA GLY A 221 -9.40 -18.20 2.41
C GLY A 221 -9.70 -16.71 2.48
N VAL A 222 -10.68 -16.38 3.32
CA VAL A 222 -11.14 -14.99 3.53
C VAL A 222 -10.04 -14.12 4.12
N GLY A 223 -9.13 -14.69 4.92
CA GLY A 223 -8.04 -13.95 5.53
C GLY A 223 -7.10 -13.30 4.51
N LEU A 224 -6.64 -14.05 3.49
CA LEU A 224 -5.79 -13.46 2.44
C LEU A 224 -6.57 -12.52 1.51
N LEU A 225 -7.86 -12.80 1.27
CA LEU A 225 -8.74 -11.91 0.52
C LEU A 225 -8.85 -10.55 1.20
N THR A 226 -9.11 -10.51 2.51
CA THR A 226 -9.29 -9.24 3.23
C THR A 226 -7.98 -8.53 3.57
N SER A 227 -6.87 -9.25 3.75
CA SER A 227 -5.59 -8.62 4.12
C SER A 227 -4.72 -8.25 2.91
N PHE A 228 -4.72 -9.05 1.85
CA PHE A 228 -3.90 -8.87 0.66
C PHE A 228 -4.71 -8.61 -0.61
N GLY A 229 -6.04 -8.52 -0.53
CA GLY A 229 -6.90 -8.34 -1.70
C GLY A 229 -6.84 -9.52 -2.67
N GLN A 230 -6.38 -10.69 -2.21
CA GLN A 230 -6.17 -11.84 -3.09
C GLN A 230 -7.50 -12.27 -3.72
N ASP A 231 -7.44 -12.71 -4.98
CA ASP A 231 -8.59 -13.16 -5.79
C ASP A 231 -9.60 -12.06 -6.16
N ILE A 232 -9.34 -10.81 -5.75
CA ILE A 232 -10.05 -9.60 -6.19
C ILE A 232 -9.29 -8.96 -7.34
N GLU A 233 -10.02 -8.52 -8.36
CA GLU A 233 -9.53 -7.65 -9.43
C GLU A 233 -10.38 -6.37 -9.41
N ILE A 234 -9.76 -5.22 -9.24
CA ILE A 234 -10.41 -3.91 -9.18
C ILE A 234 -9.83 -2.99 -10.25
N THR A 235 -10.65 -2.10 -10.83
CA THR A 235 -10.15 -1.03 -11.71
C THR A 235 -9.80 0.23 -10.91
N SER A 236 -9.01 1.14 -11.52
CA SER A 236 -8.71 2.43 -10.89
C SER A 236 -9.97 3.28 -10.66
N LEU A 237 -10.96 3.16 -11.56
CA LEU A 237 -12.27 3.82 -11.40
C LEU A 237 -13.04 3.28 -10.19
N GLN A 238 -13.12 1.96 -10.02
CA GLN A 238 -13.77 1.36 -8.84
C GLN A 238 -13.07 1.79 -7.55
N LEU A 239 -11.74 1.78 -7.51
CA LEU A 239 -10.99 2.23 -6.33
C LEU A 239 -11.27 3.72 -6.03
N ALA A 240 -11.28 4.58 -7.05
CA ALA A 240 -11.60 5.99 -6.90
C ALA A 240 -13.03 6.21 -6.38
N SER A 241 -14.00 5.40 -6.85
CA SER A 241 -15.39 5.45 -6.41
C SER A 241 -15.54 5.07 -4.93
N ILE A 242 -14.87 3.99 -4.49
CA ILE A 242 -14.86 3.56 -3.08
C ILE A 242 -14.27 4.64 -2.18
N VAL A 243 -13.09 5.17 -2.53
CA VAL A 243 -12.42 6.21 -1.73
C VAL A 243 -13.26 7.48 -1.71
N SER A 244 -13.94 7.82 -2.81
CA SER A 244 -14.85 8.98 -2.87
C SER A 244 -16.04 8.83 -1.93
N ALA A 245 -16.68 7.66 -1.91
CA ALA A 245 -17.79 7.37 -1.00
C ALA A 245 -17.34 7.44 0.47
N ILE A 246 -16.15 6.92 0.80
CA ILE A 246 -15.60 7.09 2.14
C ILE A 246 -15.37 8.58 2.44
N ALA A 247 -14.75 9.32 1.52
CA ALA A 247 -14.41 10.72 1.71
C ALA A 247 -15.64 11.62 1.93
N ASN A 248 -16.70 11.43 1.15
CA ASN A 248 -17.92 12.25 1.22
C ASN A 248 -18.91 11.83 2.33
N GLY A 249 -18.64 10.73 3.04
CA GLY A 249 -19.48 10.26 4.14
C GLY A 249 -20.56 9.25 3.76
N GLY A 250 -20.45 8.58 2.61
CA GLY A 250 -21.25 7.39 2.29
C GLY A 250 -22.04 7.47 0.98
N THR A 251 -21.97 8.56 0.24
CA THR A 251 -22.68 8.64 -1.05
C THR A 251 -21.84 8.03 -2.17
N LEU A 252 -22.27 6.91 -2.72
CA LEU A 252 -21.64 6.30 -3.88
C LEU A 252 -22.26 6.89 -5.15
N TYR A 253 -21.53 7.78 -5.83
CA TYR A 253 -21.93 8.32 -7.12
C TYR A 253 -21.54 7.36 -8.26
N TYR A 254 -22.34 7.37 -9.34
CA TYR A 254 -21.81 6.94 -10.63
C TYR A 254 -20.70 7.89 -11.05
N LEU A 255 -19.54 7.34 -11.43
CA LEU A 255 -18.48 8.18 -11.98
C LEU A 255 -18.89 8.67 -13.37
N GLN A 256 -18.81 9.97 -13.57
CA GLN A 256 -19.21 10.61 -14.82
C GLN A 256 -18.02 11.35 -15.40
N TYR A 257 -17.74 11.10 -16.66
CA TYR A 257 -16.54 11.58 -17.33
C TYR A 257 -16.90 12.43 -18.56
N PRO A 258 -17.35 13.69 -18.35
CA PRO A 258 -17.69 14.59 -19.45
C PRO A 258 -16.46 14.88 -20.30
N ARG A 259 -16.60 14.73 -21.62
CA ARG A 259 -15.53 14.83 -22.63
C ARG A 259 -15.59 16.12 -23.43
N THR A 260 -16.70 16.85 -23.33
CA THR A 260 -16.92 18.13 -24.02
C THR A 260 -17.32 19.23 -23.03
N PRO A 261 -17.08 20.52 -23.37
CA PRO A 261 -17.57 21.64 -22.57
C PRO A 261 -19.09 21.62 -22.38
N GLU A 262 -19.84 21.18 -23.39
CA GLU A 262 -21.30 21.06 -23.34
C GLU A 262 -21.74 19.98 -22.35
N GLU A 263 -21.10 18.80 -22.35
CA GLU A 263 -21.36 17.75 -21.34
C GLU A 263 -21.00 18.21 -19.94
N ALA A 264 -19.90 18.96 -19.79
CA ALA A 264 -19.49 19.53 -18.51
C ALA A 264 -20.48 20.61 -18.02
N ALA A 265 -21.08 21.39 -18.92
CA ALA A 265 -22.07 22.42 -18.58
C ALA A 265 -23.42 21.83 -18.16
N HIS A 266 -23.81 20.68 -18.70
CA HIS A 266 -25.04 19.95 -18.34
C HIS A 266 -24.78 18.82 -17.35
N PHE A 267 -23.63 18.85 -16.67
CA PHE A 267 -23.26 17.82 -15.71
C PHE A 267 -24.22 17.85 -14.50
N GLU A 268 -24.89 16.74 -14.28
CA GLU A 268 -25.69 16.50 -13.08
C GLU A 268 -25.17 15.25 -12.35
N PRO A 269 -24.83 15.34 -11.05
CA PRO A 269 -24.43 14.19 -10.25
C PRO A 269 -25.51 13.10 -10.23
N ARG A 270 -25.12 11.85 -10.46
CA ARG A 270 -26.00 10.69 -10.35
C ARG A 270 -25.60 9.82 -9.17
N VAL A 271 -26.41 9.85 -8.11
CA VAL A 271 -26.26 8.92 -6.98
C VAL A 271 -26.56 7.51 -7.45
N ARG A 272 -25.64 6.58 -7.20
CA ARG A 272 -25.82 5.16 -7.44
C ARG A 272 -26.43 4.48 -6.23
N ARG A 273 -25.81 4.68 -5.06
CA ARG A 273 -26.22 4.12 -3.77
C ARG A 273 -25.84 5.08 -2.66
N GLN A 274 -26.52 4.92 -1.55
CA GLN A 274 -26.26 5.65 -0.34
C GLN A 274 -25.93 4.63 0.75
N LEU A 275 -24.78 4.79 1.40
CA LEU A 275 -24.25 3.92 2.46
C LEU A 275 -24.60 4.50 3.85
N ASP A 276 -25.87 4.89 4.03
CA ASP A 276 -26.36 5.64 5.21
C ASP A 276 -26.12 4.91 6.53
N ASP A 277 -26.03 3.59 6.48
CA ASP A 277 -25.87 2.76 7.66
C ASP A 277 -24.40 2.67 8.12
N LEU A 278 -23.47 3.28 7.39
CA LEU A 278 -22.04 3.36 7.69
C LEU A 278 -21.57 4.73 8.21
N GLU A 279 -22.44 5.73 8.25
CA GLU A 279 -22.10 7.13 8.55
C GLU A 279 -21.28 7.28 9.84
N ASP A 280 -21.71 6.61 10.90
CA ASP A 280 -21.10 6.66 12.23
C ASP A 280 -19.66 6.11 12.28
N TYR A 281 -19.28 5.27 11.31
CA TYR A 281 -17.99 4.57 11.31
C TYR A 281 -16.94 5.20 10.38
N PHE A 282 -17.35 6.10 9.47
CA PHE A 282 -16.40 6.80 8.60
C PHE A 282 -15.34 7.61 9.36
N PRO A 283 -15.62 8.29 10.49
CA PRO A 283 -14.59 9.02 11.23
C PRO A 283 -13.42 8.13 11.67
N ASP A 284 -13.69 6.95 12.23
CA ASP A 284 -12.65 6.03 12.72
C ASP A 284 -11.78 5.49 11.57
N VAL A 285 -12.41 5.19 10.45
CA VAL A 285 -11.72 4.68 9.25
C VAL A 285 -10.91 5.79 8.58
N LYS A 286 -11.47 7.00 8.45
CA LYS A 286 -10.75 8.18 7.93
C LYS A 286 -9.53 8.50 8.77
N GLN A 287 -9.64 8.43 10.10
CA GLN A 287 -8.51 8.66 11.00
C GLN A 287 -7.38 7.66 10.77
N GLY A 288 -7.69 6.39 10.51
CA GLY A 288 -6.68 5.38 10.20
C GLY A 288 -6.08 5.49 8.79
N MET A 289 -6.73 6.23 7.89
CA MET A 289 -6.28 6.46 6.51
C MET A 289 -5.44 7.74 6.34
N ALA A 290 -5.49 8.65 7.32
CA ALA A 290 -4.80 9.95 7.32
C ALA A 290 -3.30 9.83 7.65
#